data_AF-A0A0X3T7X1-F1
#
_entry.id   AF-A0A0X3T7X1-F1
#
_cell.length_a   1.000
_cell.length_b   1.000
_cell.length_c   1.000
_cell.angle_alpha   90.00
_cell.angle_beta   90.00
_cell.angle_gamma   90.00
#
_symmetry.space_group_name_H-M   'P 1'
#
loop_
_entity.id
_entity.type
_entity.pdbx_description
1 polymer ?
#
loop_
_entity_poly.entity_id
_entity_poly.type
_entity_poly.pdbx_seq_one_letter_code
_entity_poly.pdbx_strand_id
1 'polypeptide(L)'
;MWPFARTHRPNRQVFPVRGTVFYQAQRAWEAGWLPPEVPLLLIREPTNAYDPHAVQVWLLRPRVLLGYVPRELAPVVGWQLRHHQIQTCQLDHTLGLTRPGLRCRLQTNDSWQTTWVRRFWSFYQAWSKWRHPIRCRDRQPH
;
A
#
# COMPACT_ATOMS: atom_id res chain seq x y z
N MET A 1 -19.15 -12.69 -36.94
CA MET A 1 -17.93 -13.33 -36.40
C MET A 1 -17.14 -12.27 -35.64
N TRP A 2 -17.35 -12.14 -34.34
CA TRP A 2 -16.59 -11.29 -33.41
C TRP A 2 -16.34 -12.14 -32.16
N PRO A 3 -15.10 -12.38 -31.73
CA PRO A 3 -14.88 -13.17 -30.53
C PRO A 3 -15.22 -12.32 -29.31
N PHE A 4 -15.82 -12.95 -28.30
CA PHE A 4 -16.11 -12.38 -26.99
C PHE A 4 -14.89 -11.64 -26.44
N ALA A 5 -14.94 -10.31 -26.43
CA ALA A 5 -14.04 -9.50 -25.62
C ALA A 5 -14.38 -9.81 -24.16
N ARG A 6 -13.62 -10.72 -23.56
CA ARG A 6 -13.71 -11.04 -22.13
C ARG A 6 -13.38 -9.73 -21.39
N THR A 7 -14.39 -9.04 -20.89
CA THR A 7 -14.23 -7.81 -20.12
C THR A 7 -13.56 -8.16 -18.79
N HIS A 8 -12.22 -8.10 -18.78
CA HIS A 8 -11.43 -8.29 -17.58
C HIS A 8 -11.81 -7.20 -16.57
N ARG A 9 -12.43 -7.60 -15.46
CA ARG A 9 -12.72 -6.67 -14.36
C ARG A 9 -11.39 -6.31 -13.69
N PRO A 10 -11.08 -5.02 -13.48
CA PRO A 10 -9.87 -4.63 -12.78
C PRO A 10 -9.91 -5.18 -11.35
N ASN A 11 -8.78 -5.73 -10.88
CA ASN A 11 -8.68 -6.23 -9.53
C ASN A 11 -8.54 -5.05 -8.57
N ARG A 12 -9.47 -4.92 -7.62
CA ARG A 12 -9.54 -3.81 -6.67
C ARG A 12 -9.10 -4.28 -5.29
N GLN A 13 -8.05 -3.68 -4.76
CA GLN A 13 -7.54 -3.94 -3.42
C GLN A 13 -7.53 -2.65 -2.60
N VAL A 14 -7.93 -2.73 -1.33
CA VAL A 14 -7.81 -1.61 -0.38
C VAL A 14 -6.81 -1.98 0.71
N PHE A 15 -5.92 -1.06 1.07
CA PHE A 15 -4.94 -1.26 2.13
C PHE A 15 -4.73 0.01 2.98
N PRO A 16 -4.35 -0.12 4.26
CA PRO A 16 -4.00 1.03 5.09
C PRO A 16 -2.63 1.60 4.69
N VAL A 17 -2.48 2.92 4.72
CA VAL A 17 -1.16 3.56 4.62
C VAL A 17 -0.47 3.45 5.98
N ARG A 18 0.78 2.98 5.99
CA ARG A 18 1.61 2.87 7.20
C ARG A 18 2.47 4.11 7.39
N GLY A 19 2.76 4.41 8.65
CA GLY A 19 3.63 5.52 9.03
C GLY A 19 2.97 6.90 8.95
N THR A 20 1.65 7.01 8.79
CA THR A 20 0.95 8.30 8.66
C THR A 20 1.22 9.29 9.80
N VAL A 21 1.55 8.79 10.99
CA VAL A 21 1.90 9.60 12.16
C VAL A 21 3.30 10.24 12.06
N PHE A 22 4.22 9.61 11.33
CA PHE A 22 5.62 10.05 11.24
C PHE A 22 5.88 10.98 10.07
N TYR A 23 4.94 11.07 9.12
CA TYR A 23 5.09 11.85 7.90
C TYR A 23 4.06 12.99 7.82
N GLN A 24 3.94 13.61 6.64
CA GLN A 24 3.12 14.80 6.45
C GLN A 24 1.62 14.49 6.29
N ALA A 25 1.18 13.26 6.55
CA ALA A 25 -0.23 12.89 6.45
C ALA A 25 -1.12 13.63 7.44
N GLN A 26 -0.66 13.88 8.67
CA GLN A 26 -1.39 14.70 9.65
C GLN A 26 -1.63 16.11 9.10
N ARG A 27 -0.56 16.78 8.64
CA ARG A 27 -0.64 18.13 8.07
C ARG A 27 -1.52 18.19 6.84
N ALA A 28 -1.42 17.19 5.95
CA ALA A 28 -2.25 17.11 4.75
C ALA A 28 -3.74 16.91 5.07
N TRP A 29 -4.04 16.18 6.15
CA TRP A 29 -5.41 15.99 6.63
C TRP A 29 -5.97 17.28 7.25
N GLU A 30 -5.23 17.91 8.15
CA GLU A 30 -5.60 19.19 8.78
C GLU A 30 -5.79 20.31 7.75
N ALA A 31 -4.98 20.33 6.69
CA ALA A 31 -5.09 21.29 5.60
C ALA A 31 -6.21 20.97 4.59
N GLY A 32 -6.94 19.87 4.77
CA GLY A 32 -8.05 19.47 3.90
C GLY A 32 -7.62 18.98 2.50
N TRP A 33 -6.36 18.58 2.32
CA TRP A 33 -5.81 18.15 1.01
C TRP A 33 -6.10 16.70 0.64
N LEU A 34 -6.85 15.98 1.49
CA LEU A 34 -7.13 14.55 1.35
C LEU A 34 -8.62 14.28 1.13
N PRO A 35 -9.27 14.86 0.10
CA PRO A 35 -10.64 14.49 -0.22
C PRO A 35 -10.70 13.02 -0.69
N PRO A 36 -11.84 12.35 -0.55
CA PRO A 36 -12.04 11.01 -1.10
C PRO A 36 -11.68 10.95 -2.59
N GLU A 37 -11.14 9.81 -3.01
CA GLU A 37 -10.76 9.52 -4.40
C GLU A 37 -9.62 10.37 -4.97
N VAL A 38 -8.98 11.20 -4.14
CA VAL A 38 -7.81 11.98 -4.58
C VAL A 38 -6.72 11.03 -5.13
N PRO A 39 -6.14 11.31 -6.30
CA PRO A 39 -5.11 10.48 -6.88
C PRO A 39 -3.84 10.52 -6.03
N LEU A 40 -3.28 9.33 -5.80
CA LEU A 40 -2.05 9.13 -5.06
C LEU A 40 -0.97 8.56 -5.97
N LEU A 41 0.25 9.00 -5.75
CA LEU A 41 1.42 8.53 -6.46
C LEU A 41 2.15 7.48 -5.60
N LEU A 42 2.51 6.36 -6.22
CA LEU A 42 3.30 5.32 -5.59
C LEU A 42 4.73 5.36 -6.14
N ILE A 43 5.72 5.43 -5.25
CA ILE A 43 7.14 5.51 -5.63
C ILE A 43 7.91 4.40 -4.91
N ARG A 44 8.66 3.59 -5.64
CA ARG A 44 9.54 2.57 -5.05
C ARG A 44 10.78 3.22 -4.46
N GLU A 45 11.20 2.75 -3.29
CA GLU A 45 12.42 3.18 -2.61
C GLU A 45 13.34 1.97 -2.36
N PRO A 46 14.01 1.44 -3.40
CA PRO A 46 14.83 0.23 -3.28
C PRO A 46 16.09 0.43 -2.41
N THR A 47 16.51 1.67 -2.18
CA THR A 47 17.67 2.03 -1.37
C THR A 47 17.33 2.25 0.10
N ASN A 48 16.09 1.97 0.52
CA ASN A 48 15.66 2.11 1.91
C ASN A 48 16.46 1.13 2.80
N ALA A 49 17.07 1.66 3.86
CA ALA A 49 17.95 0.88 4.75
C ALA A 49 17.23 -0.22 5.55
N TYR A 50 15.92 -0.11 5.73
CA TYR A 50 15.12 -1.02 6.56
C TYR A 50 14.33 -2.05 5.73
N ASP A 51 13.86 -1.64 4.56
CA ASP A 51 13.06 -2.48 3.66
C ASP A 51 13.34 -2.18 2.17
N PRO A 52 14.09 -3.03 1.45
CA PRO A 52 14.39 -2.81 0.03
C PRO A 52 13.15 -2.92 -0.88
N HIS A 53 12.01 -3.36 -0.35
CA HIS A 53 10.75 -3.38 -1.07
C HIS A 53 9.87 -2.17 -0.79
N ALA A 54 10.33 -1.20 0.02
CA ALA A 54 9.55 -0.04 0.41
C ALA A 54 8.90 0.67 -0.79
N VAL A 55 7.62 0.97 -0.65
CA VAL A 55 6.84 1.75 -1.61
C VAL A 55 6.19 2.91 -0.86
N GLN A 56 6.59 4.12 -1.22
CA GLN A 56 6.07 5.36 -0.69
C GLN A 56 4.71 5.70 -1.31
N VAL A 57 3.86 6.33 -0.53
CA VAL A 57 2.54 6.84 -0.92
C VAL A 57 2.56 8.36 -0.82
N TRP A 58 2.37 9.02 -1.94
CA TRP A 58 2.48 10.46 -2.08
C TRP A 58 1.15 11.07 -2.51
N LEU A 59 0.82 12.23 -1.97
CA LEU A 59 -0.09 13.16 -2.65
C LEU A 59 0.70 13.89 -3.73
N LEU A 60 0.09 14.07 -4.90
CA LEU A 60 0.77 14.72 -6.03
C LEU A 60 0.79 16.25 -5.87
N ARG A 61 -0.33 16.84 -5.43
CA ARG A 61 -0.51 18.29 -5.29
C ARG A 61 -1.25 18.61 -3.99
N PRO A 62 -0.57 19.17 -2.98
CA PRO A 62 0.87 19.39 -2.91
C PRO A 62 1.66 18.08 -2.86
N ARG A 63 2.95 18.14 -3.22
CA ARG A 63 3.85 16.98 -3.20
C ARG A 63 4.22 16.64 -1.75
N VAL A 64 3.43 15.80 -1.11
CA VAL A 64 3.64 15.40 0.29
C VAL A 64 3.66 13.89 0.45
N LEU A 65 4.64 13.40 1.22
CA LEU A 65 4.74 11.99 1.59
C LEU A 65 3.70 11.70 2.69
N LEU A 66 2.74 10.85 2.38
CA LEU A 66 1.68 10.45 3.32
C LEU A 66 2.10 9.24 4.16
N GLY A 67 2.96 8.40 3.61
CA GLY A 67 3.48 7.22 4.30
C GLY A 67 3.90 6.15 3.31
N TYR A 68 3.75 4.90 3.70
CA TYR A 68 4.22 3.74 2.94
C TYR A 68 3.09 2.72 2.76
N VAL A 69 3.18 1.96 1.67
CA VAL A 69 2.45 0.71 1.51
C VAL A 69 2.86 -0.23 2.66
N PRO A 70 1.94 -1.01 3.26
CA PRO A 70 2.31 -1.98 4.28
C PRO A 70 3.44 -2.89 3.82
N ARG A 71 4.42 -3.13 4.69
CA ARG A 71 5.62 -3.92 4.40
C ARG A 71 5.29 -5.27 3.80
N GLU A 72 4.19 -5.87 4.25
CA GLU A 72 3.72 -7.13 3.71
C GLU A 72 3.46 -6.94 2.21
N LEU A 73 2.65 -5.96 1.82
CA LEU A 73 2.20 -5.70 0.44
C LEU A 73 3.25 -5.07 -0.47
N ALA A 74 4.27 -4.42 0.09
CA ALA A 74 5.25 -3.64 -0.65
C ALA A 74 5.99 -4.42 -1.77
N PRO A 75 6.38 -5.70 -1.61
CA PRO A 75 6.97 -6.49 -2.71
C PRO A 75 6.02 -6.69 -3.90
N VAL A 76 4.74 -6.98 -3.63
CA VAL A 76 3.72 -7.22 -4.67
C VAL A 76 3.40 -5.92 -5.39
N VAL A 77 3.12 -4.85 -4.63
CA VAL A 77 2.84 -3.53 -5.20
C VAL A 77 4.06 -3.01 -5.97
N GLY A 78 5.27 -3.21 -5.43
CA GLY A 78 6.52 -2.85 -6.09
C GLY A 78 6.76 -3.62 -7.39
N TRP A 79 6.40 -4.91 -7.44
CA TRP A 79 6.42 -5.68 -8.69
C TRP A 79 5.38 -5.14 -9.68
N GLN A 80 4.14 -4.89 -9.24
CA GLN A 80 3.09 -4.35 -10.09
C GLN A 80 3.46 -2.97 -10.68
N LEU A 81 4.12 -2.11 -9.90
CA LEU A 81 4.67 -0.83 -10.39
C LEU A 81 5.70 -1.02 -11.50
N ARG A 82 6.68 -1.92 -11.31
CA ARG A 82 7.72 -2.18 -12.31
C ARG A 82 7.16 -2.68 -13.63
N HIS A 83 6.08 -3.46 -13.57
CA HIS A 83 5.48 -4.10 -14.75
C HIS A 83 4.28 -3.33 -15.31
N HIS A 84 4.09 -2.06 -14.91
CA HIS A 84 2.98 -1.21 -15.37
C HIS A 84 1.60 -1.85 -15.21
N GLN A 85 1.43 -2.61 -14.13
CA GLN A 85 0.20 -3.34 -13.81
C GLN A 85 -0.78 -2.50 -12.99
N ILE A 86 -0.35 -1.36 -12.44
CA ILE A 86 -1.20 -0.48 -11.64
C ILE A 86 -1.88 0.52 -12.57
N GLN A 87 -3.22 0.50 -12.58
CA GLN A 87 -4.02 1.46 -13.33
C GLN A 87 -4.19 2.75 -12.53
N THR A 88 -4.65 2.63 -11.27
CA THR A 88 -4.94 3.77 -10.41
C THR A 88 -4.59 3.45 -8.96
N CYS A 89 -4.15 4.49 -8.25
CA CYS A 89 -4.08 4.49 -6.80
C CYS A 89 -4.76 5.77 -6.30
N GLN A 90 -5.75 5.62 -5.44
CA GLN A 90 -6.55 6.74 -4.94
C GLN A 90 -6.76 6.59 -3.44
N LEU A 91 -6.98 7.69 -2.75
CA LEU A 91 -7.46 7.65 -1.38
C LEU A 91 -8.88 7.08 -1.37
N ASP A 92 -9.13 6.05 -0.59
CA ASP A 92 -10.46 5.47 -0.45
C ASP A 92 -11.26 6.24 0.60
N HIS A 93 -10.70 6.35 1.81
CA HIS A 93 -11.28 7.10 2.91
C HIS A 93 -10.23 7.41 3.97
N THR A 94 -10.47 8.48 4.72
CA THR A 94 -9.74 8.82 5.94
C THR A 94 -10.55 8.38 7.17
N LEU A 95 -9.97 7.54 8.02
CA LEU A 95 -10.53 7.17 9.32
C LEU A 95 -9.90 8.02 10.42
N GLY A 96 -10.63 8.27 11.50
CA GLY A 96 -10.08 8.83 12.74
C GLY A 96 -10.52 10.26 13.04
N LEU A 97 -10.71 10.52 14.33
CA LEU A 97 -11.18 11.81 14.87
C LEU A 97 -10.02 12.75 15.21
N THR A 98 -8.87 12.20 15.57
CA THR A 98 -7.69 12.96 16.04
C THR A 98 -6.43 12.69 15.21
N ARG A 99 -6.40 11.59 14.45
CA ARG A 99 -5.28 11.19 13.59
C ARG A 99 -5.79 10.52 12.31
N PRO A 100 -5.19 10.77 11.14
CA PRO A 100 -5.63 10.18 9.89
C PRO A 100 -5.15 8.72 9.76
N GLY A 101 -6.11 7.81 9.84
CA GLY A 101 -6.03 6.45 9.32
C GLY A 101 -6.36 6.44 7.83
N LEU A 102 -5.36 6.63 6.98
CA LEU A 102 -5.56 6.66 5.53
C LEU A 102 -5.70 5.24 4.97
N ARG A 103 -6.70 5.02 4.10
CA ARG A 103 -6.79 3.82 3.27
C ARG A 103 -6.66 4.18 1.81
N CYS A 104 -5.84 3.41 1.09
CA CYS A 104 -5.67 3.56 -0.35
C CYS A 104 -6.37 2.42 -1.08
N ARG A 105 -7.02 2.78 -2.19
CA ARG A 105 -7.58 1.88 -3.16
C ARG A 105 -6.61 1.75 -4.33
N LEU A 106 -6.23 0.53 -4.64
CA LEU A 106 -5.40 0.18 -5.78
C LEU A 106 -6.22 -0.60 -6.79
N GLN A 107 -6.19 -0.17 -8.05
CA GLN A 107 -6.75 -0.92 -9.17
C GLN A 107 -5.61 -1.39 -10.07
N THR A 108 -5.62 -2.67 -10.40
CA THR A 108 -4.63 -3.27 -11.27
C THR A 108 -5.25 -3.85 -12.53
N ASN A 109 -4.48 -3.81 -13.62
CA ASN A 109 -4.74 -4.58 -14.81
C ASN A 109 -4.70 -6.05 -14.41
N ASP A 110 -5.81 -6.75 -14.62
CA ASP A 110 -5.92 -8.17 -14.30
C ASP A 110 -5.08 -8.97 -15.31
N SER A 111 -3.77 -9.03 -15.07
CA SER A 111 -2.90 -9.93 -15.80
C SER A 111 -2.83 -11.25 -15.04
N TRP A 112 -3.14 -12.30 -15.78
CA TRP A 112 -2.97 -13.74 -15.59
C TRP A 112 -1.61 -14.21 -15.02
N GLN A 113 -0.80 -13.32 -14.44
CA GLN A 113 0.46 -13.60 -13.74
C GLN A 113 0.28 -13.80 -12.22
N THR A 114 -0.95 -13.77 -11.71
CA THR A 114 -1.25 -13.85 -10.27
C THR A 114 -1.06 -15.24 -9.65
N THR A 115 -1.02 -16.34 -10.40
CA THR A 115 -0.93 -17.69 -9.77
C THR A 115 0.43 -17.96 -9.14
N TRP A 116 1.53 -17.63 -9.83
CA TRP A 116 2.89 -17.81 -9.31
C TRP A 116 3.24 -16.78 -8.23
N VAL A 117 2.84 -15.52 -8.42
CA VAL A 117 2.99 -14.48 -7.41
C VAL A 117 2.18 -14.81 -6.14
N ARG A 118 0.94 -15.34 -6.27
CA ARG A 118 0.14 -15.82 -5.13
C ARG A 118 0.80 -17.00 -4.41
N ARG A 119 1.39 -17.96 -5.13
CA ARG A 119 2.10 -19.10 -4.50
C ARG A 119 3.36 -18.66 -3.75
N PHE A 120 4.16 -17.78 -4.36
CA PHE A 120 5.34 -17.20 -3.70
C PHE A 120 4.94 -16.34 -2.48
N TRP A 121 3.78 -15.69 -2.56
CA TRP A 121 3.20 -14.90 -1.49
C TRP A 121 2.73 -15.73 -0.30
N SER A 122 2.07 -16.88 -0.51
CA SER A 122 1.71 -17.81 0.58
C SER A 122 2.96 -18.25 1.36
N PHE A 123 4.08 -18.45 0.66
CA PHE A 123 5.36 -18.77 1.27
C PHE A 123 5.95 -17.59 2.05
N TYR A 124 5.94 -16.37 1.47
CA TYR A 124 6.42 -15.16 2.14
C TYR A 124 5.61 -14.82 3.41
N GLN A 125 4.28 -14.97 3.38
CA GLN A 125 3.42 -14.77 4.56
C GLN A 125 3.69 -15.78 5.67
N ALA A 126 3.96 -17.04 5.32
CA ALA A 126 4.34 -18.06 6.28
C ALA A 126 5.70 -17.74 6.92
N TRP A 127 6.66 -17.29 6.10
CA TRP A 127 8.00 -16.91 6.55
C TRP A 127 8.03 -15.63 7.41
N SER A 128 7.26 -14.60 7.05
CA SER A 128 7.20 -13.34 7.80
C SER A 128 6.59 -13.50 9.19
N LYS A 129 5.63 -14.42 9.35
CA LYS A 129 5.05 -14.79 10.66
C LYS A 129 6.06 -15.49 11.57
N TRP A 130 6.98 -16.29 11.00
CA TRP A 130 8.01 -16.99 11.77
C TRP A 130 9.14 -16.08 12.28
N ARG A 131 9.40 -14.95 11.62
CA ARG A 131 10.52 -14.05 11.97
C ARG A 131 10.22 -12.99 13.03
N HIS A 132 8.95 -12.87 13.46
CA HIS A 132 8.55 -12.01 14.57
C HIS A 132 7.87 -12.83 15.67
N PRO A 133 8.61 -13.52 16.55
CA PRO A 133 8.03 -13.87 17.83
C PRO A 133 7.72 -12.54 18.52
N ILE A 134 6.44 -12.34 18.85
CA ILE A 134 5.99 -11.25 19.71
C ILE A 134 6.81 -11.39 21.01
N ARG A 135 7.89 -10.61 21.15
CA ARG A 135 8.51 -10.37 22.46
C ARG A 135 7.59 -9.42 23.20
N CYS A 136 6.50 -9.96 23.74
CA CYS A 136 5.89 -9.41 24.94
C CYS A 136 6.92 -9.67 26.05
N ARG A 137 7.82 -8.71 26.26
CA ARG A 137 8.72 -8.70 27.40
C ARG A 137 7.96 -8.00 28.52
N ASP A 138 7.74 -8.73 29.60
CA ASP A 138 7.17 -8.25 30.85
C ASP A 138 7.74 -6.89 31.26
N ARG A 139 6.85 -5.98 31.62
CA ARG A 139 7.15 -4.88 32.55
C ARG A 139 6.03 -4.85 33.59
N GLN A 140 6.29 -5.48 34.73
CA GLN A 140 5.79 -4.95 35.99
C GLN A 140 6.37 -3.55 36.20
N PRO A 141 5.61 -2.66 36.86
CA PRO A 141 6.22 -1.97 37.97
C PRO A 141 5.35 -2.06 39.23
N HIS A 142 6.10 -2.20 40.34
CA HIS A 142 5.82 -1.98 41.76
C HIS A 142 4.52 -1.30 42.16
#